data_AF-A0A7W4BS42-F1
#
_entry.id   AF-A0A7W4BS42-F1
#
_cell.length_a   1.000
_cell.length_b   1.000
_cell.length_c   1.000
_cell.angle_alpha   90.00
_cell.angle_beta   90.00
_cell.angle_gamma   90.00
#
_symmetry.space_group_name_H-M   'P 1'
#
loop_
_entity.id
_entity.type
_entity.pdbx_description
1 polymer ?
#
loop_
_entity_poly.entity_id
_entity_poly.type
_entity_poly.pdbx_seq_one_letter_code
_entity_poly.pdbx_strand_id
1 'polypeptide(L)'
;KRQAPMVFDRDKQIVYLWYKGKVRAQHFQDLRVYEDFQMMRIQIRGFDKHNNMQWANFMVQPRHNPYYNGSDAYEPVLAFICQFMEYGREHVMPQHEQWQTDDKPFAFFDDEKPKDFEQQLHAILTHLSENDTDIPLDKDNLPTPPA
;
A
#
# COMPACT_ATOMS: atom_id res chain seq x y z
N LYS A 1 12.99 -9.84 12.46
CA LYS A 1 12.78 -8.62 11.64
C LYS A 1 11.90 -8.98 10.46
N ARG A 2 10.69 -8.45 10.45
CA ARG A 2 9.62 -8.77 9.52
C ARG A 2 8.89 -7.47 9.22
N GLN A 3 8.90 -7.08 7.95
CA GLN A 3 8.05 -6.00 7.47
C GLN A 3 6.58 -6.47 7.47
N ALA A 4 5.66 -5.59 7.82
CA ALA A 4 4.24 -5.91 7.69
C ALA A 4 3.90 -6.16 6.21
N PRO A 5 3.15 -7.23 5.91
CA PRO A 5 2.65 -7.41 4.56
C PRO A 5 1.65 -6.30 4.23
N MET A 6 1.66 -5.85 2.97
CA MET A 6 0.52 -5.17 2.41
C MET A 6 -0.55 -6.21 2.10
N VAL A 7 -1.74 -6.03 2.67
CA VAL A 7 -2.86 -6.95 2.51
C VAL A 7 -3.92 -6.29 1.65
N PHE A 8 -4.26 -6.95 0.55
CA PHE A 8 -5.40 -6.61 -0.29
C PHE A 8 -6.58 -7.52 0.14
N ASP A 9 -7.49 -6.98 0.94
CA ASP A 9 -8.68 -7.65 1.43
C ASP A 9 -9.82 -7.45 0.41
N ARG A 10 -10.03 -8.46 -0.43
CA ARG A 10 -11.00 -8.42 -1.53
C ARG A 10 -12.44 -8.46 -1.02
N ASP A 11 -12.72 -9.14 0.07
CA ASP A 11 -14.08 -9.22 0.60
C ASP A 11 -14.54 -7.85 1.10
N LYS A 12 -13.62 -7.07 1.67
CA LYS A 12 -13.87 -5.70 2.13
C LYS A 12 -13.59 -4.62 1.09
N GLN A 13 -13.00 -4.97 -0.06
CA GLN A 13 -12.56 -4.02 -1.10
C GLN A 13 -11.62 -2.92 -0.56
N ILE A 14 -10.67 -3.32 0.30
CA ILE A 14 -9.69 -2.41 0.91
C ILE A 14 -8.28 -2.98 0.83
N VAL A 15 -7.29 -2.10 0.79
CA VAL A 15 -5.89 -2.43 1.03
C VAL A 15 -5.46 -1.85 2.37
N TYR A 16 -4.68 -2.57 3.14
CA TYR A 16 -4.10 -2.06 4.38
C TYR A 16 -2.73 -2.64 4.71
N LEU A 17 -2.00 -1.92 5.55
CA LEU A 17 -0.75 -2.36 6.17
C LEU A 17 -0.56 -1.69 7.53
N TRP A 18 0.47 -2.09 8.26
CA TRP A 18 0.88 -1.40 9.49
C TRP A 18 2.38 -1.18 9.52
N TYR A 19 2.81 -0.10 10.13
CA TYR A 19 4.23 0.22 10.29
C TYR A 19 4.43 0.97 11.59
N LYS A 20 5.39 0.54 12.42
CA LYS A 20 5.68 1.18 13.73
C LYS A 20 4.43 1.41 14.59
N GLY A 21 3.53 0.43 14.67
CA GLY A 21 2.32 0.50 15.50
C GLY A 21 1.16 1.33 14.91
N LYS A 22 1.28 1.81 13.67
CA LYS A 22 0.24 2.60 13.00
C LYS A 22 -0.32 1.88 11.79
N VAL A 23 -1.65 1.83 11.69
CA VAL A 23 -2.36 1.27 10.54
C VAL A 23 -2.46 2.30 9.43
N ARG A 24 -2.39 1.83 8.19
CA ARG A 24 -2.65 2.58 6.97
C ARG A 24 -3.58 1.77 6.09
N ALA A 25 -4.57 2.41 5.48
CA ALA A 25 -5.56 1.74 4.64
C ALA A 25 -6.07 2.64 3.52
N GLN A 26 -6.66 2.03 2.49
CA GLN A 26 -7.41 2.73 1.45
C GLN A 26 -8.43 1.79 0.80
N HIS A 27 -9.54 2.35 0.29
CA HIS A 27 -10.49 1.62 -0.54
C HIS A 27 -9.92 1.32 -1.92
N PHE A 28 -10.26 0.17 -2.51
CA PHE A 28 -9.79 -0.19 -3.85
C PHE A 28 -10.17 0.84 -4.92
N GLN A 29 -11.40 1.36 -4.86
CA GLN A 29 -11.91 2.35 -5.83
C GLN A 29 -11.11 3.66 -5.81
N ASP A 30 -10.53 4.01 -4.66
CA ASP A 30 -9.80 5.26 -4.42
C ASP A 30 -8.28 5.02 -4.29
N LEU A 31 -7.83 3.81 -4.64
CA LEU A 31 -6.43 3.42 -4.58
C LEU A 31 -5.66 4.11 -5.70
N ARG A 32 -4.63 4.86 -5.30
CA ARG A 32 -3.76 5.57 -6.24
C ARG A 32 -2.42 4.88 -6.35
N VAL A 33 -1.98 4.65 -7.57
CA VAL A 33 -0.66 4.13 -7.88
C VAL A 33 -0.01 5.08 -8.86
N TYR A 34 1.25 5.44 -8.58
CA TYR A 34 2.05 6.25 -9.49
C TYR A 34 3.48 5.74 -9.49
N GLU A 35 4.20 6.03 -10.56
CA GLU A 35 5.60 5.66 -10.73
C GLU A 35 6.49 6.90 -10.75
N ASP A 36 7.67 6.77 -10.17
CA ASP A 36 8.80 7.67 -10.39
C ASP A 36 9.99 6.87 -10.95
N PHE A 37 11.07 7.57 -11.30
CA PHE A 37 12.25 6.94 -11.90
C PHE A 37 12.92 5.86 -11.01
N GLN A 38 12.61 5.83 -9.71
CA GLN A 38 13.16 4.90 -8.73
C GLN A 38 12.19 3.80 -8.31
N MET A 39 10.90 4.13 -8.14
CA MET A 39 9.93 3.20 -7.58
C MET A 39 8.49 3.45 -8.04
N MET A 40 7.68 2.40 -8.00
CA MET A 40 6.22 2.50 -8.02
C MET A 40 5.73 2.68 -6.59
N ARG A 41 4.76 3.58 -6.39
CA ARG A 41 4.24 3.96 -5.08
C ARG A 41 2.74 3.72 -5.06
N ILE A 42 2.31 2.90 -4.11
CA ILE A 42 0.90 2.68 -3.79
C ILE A 42 0.56 3.60 -2.62
N GLN A 43 -0.37 4.52 -2.86
CA GLN A 43 -0.78 5.51 -1.87
C GLN A 43 -1.92 4.98 -1.02
N ILE A 44 -1.77 5.14 0.28
CA ILE A 44 -2.75 4.77 1.29
C ILE A 44 -2.82 5.87 2.35
N ARG A 45 -3.84 5.85 3.21
CA ARG A 45 -4.03 6.87 4.24
C ARG A 45 -3.88 6.32 5.64
N GLY A 46 -3.55 7.19 6.58
CA GLY A 46 -3.85 6.95 7.97
C GLY A 46 -3.34 8.03 8.90
N PHE A 47 -3.67 7.87 10.18
CA PHE A 47 -3.42 8.91 11.17
C PHE A 47 -1.96 9.00 11.59
N ASP A 48 -1.46 10.22 11.71
CA ASP A 48 -0.16 10.52 12.29
C ASP A 48 -0.18 10.39 13.84
N LYS A 49 0.82 10.97 14.50
CA LYS A 49 0.90 11.02 15.97
C LYS A 49 -0.03 12.09 16.61
N HIS A 50 -0.55 13.01 15.80
CA HIS A 50 -1.43 14.11 16.19
C HIS A 50 -2.89 13.87 15.78
N ASN A 51 -3.22 12.66 15.30
CA ASN A 51 -4.52 12.27 14.76
C ASN A 51 -4.95 13.07 13.51
N ASN A 52 -3.99 13.61 12.76
CA ASN A 52 -4.27 14.17 11.45
C ASN A 52 -4.21 13.06 10.40
N MET A 53 -5.17 13.06 9.46
CA MET A 53 -5.13 12.17 8.30
C MET A 53 -3.97 12.57 7.39
N GLN A 54 -3.17 11.60 6.95
CA GLN A 54 -1.98 11.83 6.13
C GLN A 54 -1.85 10.77 5.04
N TRP A 55 -1.23 11.15 3.93
CA TRP A 55 -0.79 10.20 2.92
C TRP A 55 0.39 9.37 3.41
N ALA A 56 0.41 8.10 3.01
CA ALA A 56 1.53 7.19 3.18
C ALA A 56 1.77 6.43 1.88
N ASN A 57 3.03 6.12 1.61
CA ASN A 57 3.45 5.42 0.39
C ASN A 57 4.00 4.04 0.73
N PHE A 58 3.49 3.02 0.05
CA PHE A 58 4.17 1.73 -0.03
C PHE A 58 4.96 1.66 -1.34
N MET A 59 6.25 1.40 -1.22
CA MET A 59 7.20 1.48 -2.33
C MET A 59 7.45 0.07 -2.88
N VAL A 60 7.29 -0.08 -4.19
CA VAL A 60 7.55 -1.31 -4.94
C VAL A 60 8.69 -1.05 -5.93
N GLN A 61 9.73 -1.88 -5.86
CA GLN A 61 10.89 -1.81 -6.75
C GLN A 61 11.02 -3.13 -7.53
N PRO A 62 10.39 -3.24 -8.71
CA PRO A 62 10.31 -4.52 -9.44
C PRO A 62 11.68 -5.14 -9.75
N ARG A 63 12.69 -4.32 -10.07
CA ARG A 63 14.04 -4.81 -10.41
C ARG A 63 15.03 -4.82 -9.25
N HIS A 64 14.58 -4.54 -8.01
CA HIS A 64 15.47 -4.37 -6.85
C HIS A 64 16.60 -3.33 -7.04
N ASN A 65 16.51 -2.50 -8.09
CA ASN A 65 17.47 -1.45 -8.40
C ASN A 65 16.86 -0.08 -8.01
N PRO A 66 17.43 0.62 -7.02
CA PRO A 66 16.91 1.90 -6.56
C PRO A 66 17.27 3.09 -7.45
N TYR A 67 18.11 2.90 -8.49
CA TYR A 67 18.61 3.99 -9.32
C TYR A 67 17.84 4.19 -10.63
N TYR A 68 17.27 3.11 -11.19
CA TYR A 68 16.53 3.20 -12.45
C TYR A 68 15.59 2.01 -12.65
N ASN A 69 14.32 2.31 -12.83
CA ASN A 69 13.30 1.38 -13.31
C ASN A 69 12.56 2.08 -14.46
N GLY A 70 12.57 1.48 -15.65
CA GLY A 70 11.76 1.97 -16.78
C GLY A 70 10.29 1.60 -16.60
N SER A 71 9.39 2.27 -17.31
CA SER A 71 7.95 1.97 -17.32
C SER A 71 7.66 0.51 -17.70
N ASP A 72 8.51 -0.08 -18.55
CA ASP A 72 8.50 -1.49 -18.94
C ASP A 72 8.59 -2.47 -17.76
N ALA A 73 9.16 -2.04 -16.63
CA ALA A 73 9.24 -2.84 -15.41
C ALA A 73 7.99 -2.70 -14.52
N TYR A 74 7.28 -1.59 -14.61
CA TYR A 74 6.15 -1.27 -13.75
C TYR A 74 4.81 -1.73 -14.33
N GLU A 75 4.61 -1.60 -15.64
CA GLU A 75 3.38 -2.01 -16.31
C GLU A 75 2.97 -3.46 -15.98
N PRO A 76 3.87 -4.47 -16.03
CA PRO A 76 3.50 -5.84 -15.68
C PRO A 76 3.12 -5.99 -14.21
N VAL A 77 3.76 -5.24 -13.30
CA VAL A 77 3.47 -5.28 -11.87
C VAL A 77 2.14 -4.62 -11.56
N LEU A 78 1.84 -3.49 -12.19
CA LEU A 78 0.54 -2.83 -12.05
C LEU A 78 -0.58 -3.73 -12.59
N ALA A 79 -0.39 -4.32 -13.77
CA ALA A 79 -1.33 -5.28 -14.33
C ALA A 79 -1.56 -6.47 -13.38
N PHE A 80 -0.49 -6.99 -12.76
CA PHE A 80 -0.59 -8.04 -11.76
C PHE A 80 -1.39 -7.60 -10.53
N ILE A 81 -1.14 -6.41 -9.99
CA ILE A 81 -1.89 -5.87 -8.84
C ILE A 81 -3.38 -5.70 -9.20
N CYS A 82 -3.69 -5.13 -10.37
CA CYS A 82 -5.07 -4.97 -10.82
C CYS A 82 -5.79 -6.31 -10.96
N GLN A 83 -5.16 -7.30 -11.60
CA GLN A 83 -5.75 -8.64 -11.70
C GLN A 83 -5.85 -9.35 -10.35
N PHE A 84 -4.91 -9.11 -9.43
CA PHE A 84 -4.98 -9.64 -8.06
C PHE A 84 -6.20 -9.06 -7.32
N MET A 85 -6.41 -7.74 -7.41
CA MET A 85 -7.56 -7.07 -6.79
C MET A 85 -8.87 -7.60 -7.35
N GLU A 86 -8.96 -7.75 -8.68
CA GLU A 86 -10.16 -8.19 -9.38
C GLU A 86 -10.46 -9.68 -9.15
N TYR A 87 -9.49 -10.56 -9.41
CA TYR A 87 -9.70 -12.01 -9.51
C TYR A 87 -9.09 -12.82 -8.38
N GLY A 88 -8.16 -12.25 -7.61
CA GLY A 88 -7.51 -12.91 -6.50
C GLY A 88 -6.19 -13.59 -6.86
N ARG A 89 -5.53 -14.10 -5.80
CA ARG A 89 -4.18 -14.68 -5.89
C ARG A 89 -4.13 -15.90 -6.79
N GLU A 90 -5.14 -16.76 -6.70
CA GLU A 90 -5.22 -18.03 -7.44
C GLU A 90 -5.27 -17.79 -8.96
N HIS A 91 -5.82 -16.66 -9.40
CA HIS A 91 -5.91 -16.30 -10.81
C HIS A 91 -4.55 -15.83 -11.36
N VAL A 92 -3.90 -14.89 -10.67
CA VAL A 92 -2.65 -14.29 -11.15
C VAL A 92 -1.42 -15.15 -10.87
N MET A 93 -1.51 -16.03 -9.87
CA MET A 93 -0.43 -16.92 -9.46
C MET A 93 -1.00 -18.30 -9.05
N PRO A 94 -1.40 -19.13 -10.02
CA PRO A 94 -1.94 -20.47 -9.74
C PRO A 94 -0.99 -21.35 -8.92
N GLN A 95 0.32 -21.17 -9.10
CA GLN A 95 1.38 -21.91 -8.40
C GLN A 95 1.84 -21.22 -7.11
N HIS A 96 1.02 -20.34 -6.51
CA HIS A 96 1.42 -19.52 -5.36
C HIS A 96 1.93 -20.30 -4.15
N GLU A 97 1.50 -21.56 -3.95
CA GLU A 97 2.00 -22.41 -2.86
C GLU A 97 3.50 -22.73 -3.00
N GLN A 98 4.00 -22.77 -4.24
CA GLN A 98 5.42 -23.01 -4.56
C GLN A 98 6.24 -21.71 -4.49
N TRP A 99 5.57 -20.56 -4.52
CA TRP A 99 6.19 -19.25 -4.43
C TRP A 99 6.14 -18.74 -2.99
N GLN A 100 7.00 -19.32 -2.15
CA GLN A 100 7.40 -18.71 -0.89
C GLN A 100 8.90 -18.51 -0.99
N THR A 101 9.32 -17.26 -1.19
CA THR A 101 10.75 -16.98 -1.03
C THR A 101 11.09 -17.00 0.45
N ASP A 102 12.13 -17.74 0.80
CA ASP A 102 12.76 -17.64 2.12
C ASP A 102 13.49 -16.31 2.30
N ASP A 103 13.66 -15.53 1.21
CA ASP A 103 14.22 -14.19 1.23
C ASP A 103 13.26 -13.22 1.92
N LYS A 104 13.51 -13.03 3.21
CA LYS A 104 12.83 -11.99 3.99
C LYS A 104 13.33 -10.63 3.50
N PRO A 105 12.43 -9.69 3.14
CA PRO A 105 12.82 -8.31 2.87
C PRO A 105 13.67 -7.76 4.02
N PHE A 106 14.73 -7.03 3.69
CA PHE A 106 15.59 -6.43 4.71
C PHE A 106 14.78 -5.43 5.55
N ALA A 107 14.53 -5.77 6.81
CA ALA A 107 13.80 -4.93 7.73
C ALA A 107 14.72 -4.51 8.89
N PHE A 108 14.63 -3.25 9.31
CA PHE A 108 15.38 -2.75 10.46
C PHE A 108 14.74 -3.15 11.81
N PHE A 109 13.44 -3.44 11.83
CA PHE A 109 12.65 -3.81 13.01
C PHE A 109 11.58 -4.86 12.66
N ASP A 110 10.93 -5.43 13.66
CA ASP A 110 9.72 -6.23 13.48
C ASP A 110 8.49 -5.31 13.51
N ASP A 111 7.74 -5.25 12.41
CA ASP A 111 6.46 -4.56 12.37
C ASP A 111 5.37 -5.49 12.93
N GLU A 112 5.27 -5.48 14.27
CA GLU A 112 4.19 -6.16 14.97
C GLU A 112 2.84 -5.52 14.65
N LYS A 113 1.80 -6.36 14.50
CA LYS A 113 0.44 -5.89 14.28
C LYS A 113 0.01 -5.08 15.52
N PRO A 114 -0.46 -3.83 15.37
CA PRO A 114 -0.90 -3.01 16.51
C PRO A 114 -1.99 -3.71 17.33
N LYS A 115 -2.00 -3.55 18.66
CA LYS A 115 -3.01 -4.17 19.54
C LYS A 115 -4.42 -3.62 19.29
N ASP A 116 -4.49 -2.35 18.94
CA ASP A 116 -5.67 -1.57 18.59
C ASP A 116 -5.92 -1.54 17.07
N PHE A 117 -5.38 -2.52 16.32
CA PHE A 117 -5.46 -2.56 14.86
C PHE A 117 -6.88 -2.35 14.30
N GLU A 118 -7.86 -3.11 14.80
CA GLU A 118 -9.23 -3.04 14.27
C GLU A 118 -9.86 -1.66 14.53
N GLN A 119 -9.54 -1.05 15.69
CA GLN A 119 -10.01 0.29 16.02
C GLN A 119 -9.39 1.34 15.09
N GLN A 120 -8.07 1.27 14.85
CA GLN A 120 -7.39 2.19 13.93
C GLN A 120 -7.89 2.02 12.49
N LEU A 121 -8.04 0.78 12.02
CA LEU A 121 -8.54 0.48 10.68
C LEU A 121 -9.95 1.04 10.49
N HIS A 122 -10.85 0.78 11.44
CA HIS A 122 -12.21 1.29 11.39
C HIS A 122 -12.24 2.82 11.38
N ALA A 123 -11.47 3.49 12.24
CA ALA A 123 -11.39 4.95 12.27
C ALA A 123 -10.91 5.54 10.94
N ILE A 124 -9.93 4.91 10.29
CA ILE A 124 -9.42 5.35 8.98
C ILE A 124 -10.51 5.20 7.92
N LEU A 125 -11.14 4.03 7.82
CA LEU A 125 -12.16 3.76 6.79
C LEU A 125 -13.41 4.62 6.96
N THR A 126 -13.83 4.89 8.20
CA THR A 126 -14.93 5.83 8.48
C THR A 126 -14.58 7.24 8.00
N HIS A 127 -13.38 7.73 8.33
CA HIS A 127 -12.93 9.05 7.88
C HIS A 127 -12.85 9.15 6.35
N LEU A 128 -12.33 8.11 5.68
CA LEU A 128 -12.28 8.04 4.23
C LEU A 128 -13.68 8.09 3.62
N SER A 129 -14.63 7.33 4.16
CA SER A 129 -16.01 7.31 3.68
C SER A 129 -16.71 8.68 3.83
N GLU A 130 -16.35 9.45 4.85
CA GLU A 130 -16.94 10.75 5.12
C GLU A 130 -16.25 11.91 4.38
N ASN A 131 -14.93 11.82 4.17
CA ASN A 131 -14.09 12.95 3.74
C ASN A 131 -12.95 12.54 2.79
N ASP A 132 -13.18 11.67 1.80
CA ASP A 132 -12.09 11.16 0.93
C ASP A 132 -11.33 12.24 0.13
N THR A 133 -11.86 13.47 -0.01
CA THR A 133 -11.18 14.56 -0.72
C THR A 133 -10.43 15.56 0.17
N ASP A 134 -10.28 15.28 1.46
CA ASP A 134 -9.77 16.22 2.46
C ASP A 134 -8.28 16.56 2.36
N ILE A 135 -7.46 15.71 1.72
CA ILE A 135 -6.05 16.01 1.49
C ILE A 135 -5.87 16.52 0.06
N PRO A 136 -5.47 17.80 -0.12
CA PRO A 136 -5.27 18.37 -1.45
C PRO A 136 -4.23 17.61 -2.24
N LEU A 137 -4.50 17.52 -3.54
CA LEU A 137 -3.59 16.99 -4.54
C LEU A 137 -2.95 18.16 -5.26
N ASP A 138 -1.73 17.97 -5.73
CA ASP A 138 -1.07 18.92 -6.60
C ASP A 138 -1.69 18.91 -8.00
N LYS A 139 -1.17 19.79 -8.87
CA LYS A 139 -1.60 19.95 -10.26
C LYS A 139 -1.46 18.67 -11.11
N ASP A 140 -0.63 17.73 -10.68
CA ASP A 140 -0.37 16.46 -11.36
C ASP A 140 -1.18 15.32 -10.71
N ASN A 141 -2.15 15.66 -9.86
CA ASN A 141 -3.03 14.76 -9.13
C ASN A 141 -2.28 13.85 -8.13
N LEU A 142 -1.09 14.29 -7.70
CA LEU A 142 -0.26 13.64 -6.69
C LEU A 142 -0.49 14.28 -5.31
N PRO A 143 -0.35 13.53 -4.20
CA PRO A 143 -0.35 14.07 -2.86
C PRO A 143 0.63 15.22 -2.71
N THR A 144 0.16 16.37 -2.21
CA THR A 144 1.09 17.35 -1.67
C THR A 144 1.75 16.74 -0.43
N PRO A 145 3.10 16.65 -0.36
CA PRO A 145 3.76 16.18 0.85
C PRO A 145 3.36 17.07 2.03
N PRO A 146 3.27 16.51 3.26
CA PRO A 146 3.03 17.32 4.44
C PRO A 146 4.09 18.43 4.53
N ALA A 147 3.62 19.65 4.80
CA ALA A 147 4.46 20.83 4.99
C ALA A 147 5.42 20.69 6.19
#